data_AF-A0A9D2T4T8-F1
#
_entry.id   AF-A0A9D2T4T8-F1
#
_cell.length_a   1.000
_cell.length_b   1.000
_cell.length_c   1.000
_cell.angle_alpha   90.00
_cell.angle_beta   90.00
_cell.angle_gamma   90.00
#
_symmetry.space_group_name_H-M   'P 1'
#
loop_
_entity.id
_entity.type
_entity.pdbx_description
1 polymer ?
#
loop_
_entity_poly.entity_id
_entity_poly.type
_entity_poly.pdbx_seq_one_letter_code
_entity_poly.pdbx_strand_id
1 'polypeptide(L)'
;MLPPDKQRLEHILDYCCEIEKTIARYGSDFAIFDRDRDYQRSVSFSILQIGELSGGLSLAFRQATADRIQWGPMKGMRNLVAHNYGSMSREIIWETAVTDIPALKRFCQEQLDAEE
;
A
#
# COMPACT_ATOMS: atom_id res chain seq x y z
N MET A 1 -21.61 -10.72 6.21
CA MET A 1 -20.56 -9.74 6.60
C MET A 1 -19.23 -10.47 6.50
N LEU A 2 -18.26 -9.90 5.80
CA LEU A 2 -16.97 -10.56 5.60
C LEU A 2 -16.19 -10.71 6.92
N PRO A 3 -15.29 -11.69 7.05
CA PRO A 3 -14.37 -11.77 8.18
C PRO A 3 -13.57 -10.46 8.35
N PRO A 4 -13.15 -10.10 9.58
CA PRO A 4 -12.44 -8.84 9.83
C PRO A 4 -11.17 -8.64 8.98
N ASP A 5 -10.41 -9.70 8.72
CA ASP A 5 -9.22 -9.63 7.87
C ASP A 5 -9.59 -9.37 6.40
N LYS A 6 -10.68 -9.97 5.90
CA LYS A 6 -11.17 -9.72 4.53
C LYS A 6 -11.64 -8.28 4.34
N GLN A 7 -12.40 -7.73 5.30
CA GLN A 7 -12.79 -6.32 5.26
C GLN A 7 -11.57 -5.38 5.20
N ARG A 8 -10.47 -5.74 5.89
CA ARG A 8 -9.21 -4.98 5.80
C ARG A 8 -8.56 -5.14 4.43
N LEU A 9 -8.55 -6.34 3.86
CA LEU A 9 -8.02 -6.57 2.51
C LEU A 9 -8.78 -5.81 1.44
N GLU A 10 -10.11 -5.69 1.54
CA GLU A 10 -10.92 -4.86 0.64
C GLU A 10 -10.46 -3.40 0.70
N HIS A 11 -10.34 -2.84 1.90
CA HIS A 11 -9.86 -1.46 2.04
C HIS A 11 -8.41 -1.29 1.59
N ILE A 12 -7.54 -2.27 1.82
CA ILE A 12 -6.15 -2.25 1.30
C ILE A 12 -6.18 -2.24 -0.23
N LEU A 13 -7.03 -3.06 -0.85
CA LEU A 13 -7.21 -3.12 -2.30
C LEU A 13 -7.71 -1.79 -2.85
N ASP A 14 -8.66 -1.13 -2.18
CA ASP A 14 -9.14 0.20 -2.55
C ASP A 14 -7.99 1.20 -2.60
N TYR A 15 -7.15 1.27 -1.55
CA TYR A 15 -5.99 2.17 -1.55
C TYR A 15 -4.95 1.81 -2.61
N CYS A 16 -4.76 0.53 -2.91
CA CYS A 16 -3.90 0.11 -4.02
C CYS A 16 -4.44 0.64 -5.36
N CYS A 17 -5.75 0.54 -5.58
CA CYS A 17 -6.41 1.07 -6.76
C CYS A 17 -6.33 2.60 -6.82
N GLU A 18 -6.46 3.30 -5.71
CA GLU A 18 -6.32 4.76 -5.66
C GLU A 18 -4.89 5.21 -6.02
N ILE A 19 -3.86 4.50 -5.56
CA ILE A 19 -2.47 4.77 -5.97
C ILE A 19 -2.32 4.59 -7.49
N GLU A 20 -2.82 3.49 -8.05
CA GLU A 20 -2.77 3.23 -9.50
C GLU A 20 -3.51 4.32 -10.30
N LYS A 21 -4.71 4.73 -9.88
CA LYS A 21 -5.46 5.83 -10.51
C LYS A 21 -4.70 7.15 -10.43
N THR A 22 -4.07 7.43 -9.29
CA THR A 22 -3.28 8.63 -9.09
C THR A 22 -2.08 8.64 -10.04
N ILE A 23 -1.39 7.51 -10.18
CA ILE A 23 -0.28 7.36 -11.13
C ILE A 23 -0.75 7.56 -12.57
N ALA A 24 -1.88 6.97 -12.95
CA ALA A 24 -2.46 7.15 -14.28
C ALA A 24 -2.87 8.60 -14.56
N ARG A 25 -3.34 9.33 -13.53
CA ARG A 25 -3.77 10.73 -13.63
C ARG A 25 -2.61 11.70 -13.81
N TYR A 26 -1.55 11.57 -13.00
CA TYR A 26 -0.45 12.52 -12.97
C TYR A 26 0.69 12.13 -13.93
N GLY A 27 0.93 10.83 -14.12
CA GLY A 27 1.99 10.27 -14.94
C GLY A 27 2.88 9.28 -14.18
N SER A 28 3.44 8.33 -14.91
CA SER A 28 4.23 7.21 -14.38
C SER A 28 5.74 7.47 -14.35
N ASP A 29 6.16 8.72 -14.20
CA ASP A 29 7.58 9.13 -14.18
C ASP A 29 7.96 9.73 -12.81
N PHE A 30 9.12 9.33 -12.30
CA PHE A 30 9.59 9.80 -11.00
C PHE A 30 9.79 11.32 -10.95
N ALA A 31 10.27 11.96 -12.01
CA ALA A 31 10.49 13.40 -12.01
C ALA A 31 9.17 14.19 -11.96
N ILE A 32 8.08 13.63 -12.49
CA ILE A 32 6.72 14.20 -12.33
C ILE A 32 6.30 14.10 -10.86
N PHE A 33 6.45 12.92 -10.26
CA PHE A 33 6.18 12.68 -8.84
C PHE A 33 7.01 13.59 -7.93
N ASP A 34 8.32 13.72 -8.15
CA ASP A 34 9.25 14.49 -7.32
C ASP A 34 8.95 16.01 -7.31
N ARG A 35 8.30 16.51 -8.37
CA ARG A 35 7.99 17.94 -8.52
C ARG A 35 6.60 18.33 -8.04
N ASP A 36 5.68 17.38 -7.88
CA ASP A 36 4.30 17.66 -7.48
C ASP A 36 4.03 17.21 -6.04
N ARG A 37 3.81 18.18 -5.15
CA ARG A 37 3.56 17.93 -3.73
C ARG A 37 2.22 17.27 -3.46
N ASP A 38 1.21 17.53 -4.27
CA ASP A 38 -0.12 16.94 -4.07
C ASP A 38 -0.12 15.48 -4.54
N TYR A 39 0.60 15.17 -5.61
CA TYR A 39 0.88 13.79 -6.03
C TYR A 39 1.62 13.01 -4.93
N GLN A 40 2.70 13.58 -4.39
CA GLN A 40 3.43 12.98 -3.27
C GLN A 40 2.53 12.70 -2.08
N ARG A 41 1.74 13.69 -1.66
CA ARG A 41 0.83 13.58 -0.50
C ARG A 41 -0.23 12.51 -0.73
N SER A 42 -0.82 12.46 -1.92
CA SER A 42 -1.85 11.49 -2.28
C SER A 42 -1.33 10.06 -2.17
N VAL A 43 -0.21 9.76 -2.83
CA VAL A 43 0.42 8.41 -2.79
C VAL A 43 0.83 8.05 -1.37
N SER A 44 1.45 8.98 -0.65
CA SER A 44 1.96 8.73 0.69
C SER A 44 0.85 8.50 1.70
N PHE A 45 -0.26 9.23 1.58
CA PHE A 45 -1.44 8.98 2.39
C PHE A 45 -1.98 7.57 2.16
N SER A 46 -2.13 7.13 0.91
CA SER A 46 -2.58 5.77 0.62
C SER A 46 -1.64 4.71 1.18
N ILE A 47 -0.31 4.88 1.07
CA ILE A 47 0.67 3.97 1.66
C ILE A 47 0.56 3.92 3.19
N LEU A 48 0.35 5.08 3.83
CA LEU A 48 0.14 5.16 5.28
C LEU A 48 -1.09 4.33 5.70
N GLN A 49 -2.20 4.49 4.99
CA GLN A 49 -3.45 3.79 5.27
C GLN A 49 -3.31 2.28 5.06
N ILE A 50 -2.61 1.85 4.00
CA ILE A 50 -2.30 0.44 3.75
C ILE A 50 -1.52 -0.17 4.91
N GLY A 51 -0.47 0.51 5.40
CA GLY A 51 0.31 -0.02 6.50
C GLY A 51 -0.44 -0.04 7.83
N GLU A 52 -1.37 0.90 8.06
CA GLU A 52 -2.28 0.87 9.22
C GLU A 52 -3.19 -0.36 9.19
N LEU A 53 -3.86 -0.57 8.07
CA LEU A 53 -4.75 -1.73 7.86
C LEU A 53 -3.98 -3.04 7.96
N SER A 54 -2.77 -3.09 7.39
CA SER A 54 -1.86 -4.24 7.47
C SER A 54 -1.46 -4.56 8.92
N GLY A 55 -1.24 -3.54 9.74
CA GLY A 55 -0.97 -3.69 11.17
C GLY A 55 -2.16 -4.27 11.95
N GLY A 56 -3.38 -4.06 11.47
CA GLY A 56 -4.62 -4.59 12.02
C GLY A 56 -4.97 -6.02 11.59
N LEU A 57 -4.25 -6.61 10.64
CA LEU A 57 -4.45 -8.00 10.23
C LEU A 57 -4.07 -8.97 11.37
N SER A 58 -4.86 -10.02 11.53
CA SER A 58 -4.61 -11.04 12.54
C SER A 58 -3.21 -11.65 12.41
N LEU A 59 -2.64 -12.11 13.53
CA LEU A 59 -1.34 -12.78 13.52
C LEU A 59 -1.38 -14.05 12.65
N ALA A 60 -2.46 -14.81 12.74
CA ALA A 60 -2.66 -16.04 11.96
C ALA A 60 -2.65 -15.75 10.46
N PHE A 61 -3.39 -14.73 10.01
CA PHE A 61 -3.40 -14.34 8.59
C PHE A 61 -2.01 -13.91 8.11
N ARG A 62 -1.33 -13.04 8.88
CA ARG A 62 0.01 -12.56 8.51
C ARG A 62 1.04 -13.67 8.48
N GLN A 63 0.95 -14.67 9.36
CA GLN A 63 1.83 -15.84 9.35
C GLN A 63 1.55 -16.77 8.17
N ALA A 64 0.27 -17.03 7.88
CA ALA A 64 -0.15 -17.90 6.79
C ALA A 64 0.19 -17.35 5.40
N THR A 65 0.46 -16.05 5.28
CA THR A 65 0.70 -15.34 4.02
C THR A 65 2.08 -14.68 3.96
N ALA A 66 2.95 -14.95 4.94
CA ALA A 66 4.26 -14.32 5.08
C ALA A 66 5.26 -14.70 3.98
N ASP A 67 5.03 -15.82 3.31
CA ASP A 67 5.78 -16.29 2.13
C ASP A 67 5.50 -15.45 0.89
N ARG A 68 4.33 -14.79 0.85
CA ARG A 68 3.88 -13.98 -0.28
C ARG A 68 4.05 -12.48 -0.05
N ILE A 69 3.71 -12.01 1.15
CA ILE A 69 3.71 -10.59 1.50
C ILE A 69 4.51 -10.35 2.78
N GLN A 70 5.48 -9.44 2.70
CA GLN A 70 6.25 -9.02 3.86
C GLN A 70 5.51 -7.93 4.66
N TRP A 71 4.60 -8.36 5.53
CA TRP A 71 3.79 -7.45 6.38
C TRP A 71 4.61 -6.58 7.34
N GLY A 72 5.76 -7.07 7.80
CA GLY A 72 6.67 -6.33 8.68
C GLY A 72 7.20 -5.03 8.03
N PRO A 73 7.84 -5.11 6.86
CA PRO A 73 8.21 -3.96 6.04
C PRO A 73 7.06 -2.99 5.76
N MET A 74 5.85 -3.45 5.46
CA MET A 74 4.69 -2.56 5.25
C MET A 74 4.36 -1.71 6.48
N LYS A 75 4.41 -2.33 7.67
CA LYS A 75 4.26 -1.60 8.95
C LYS A 75 5.42 -0.62 9.18
N GLY A 76 6.64 -1.01 8.81
CA GLY A 76 7.83 -0.15 8.87
C GLY A 76 7.70 1.07 7.96
N MET A 77 7.20 0.88 6.74
CA MET A 77 6.97 1.94 5.76
C MET A 77 5.94 2.96 6.27
N ARG A 78 4.84 2.51 6.87
CA ARG A 78 3.86 3.40 7.56
C ARG A 78 4.52 4.23 8.64
N ASN A 79 5.38 3.64 9.46
CA ASN A 79 6.10 4.39 10.50
C ASN A 79 7.06 5.42 9.90
N LEU A 80 7.75 5.07 8.81
CA LEU A 80 8.66 5.97 8.13
C LEU A 80 7.91 7.16 7.50
N VAL A 81 6.81 6.89 6.79
CA VAL A 81 5.94 7.92 6.20
C VAL A 81 5.33 8.80 7.29
N ALA A 82 4.83 8.22 8.39
CA ALA A 82 4.19 8.98 9.46
C ALA A 82 5.13 9.93 10.22
N HIS A 83 6.36 9.48 10.51
CA HIS A 83 7.28 10.19 11.40
C HIS A 83 8.35 10.99 10.66
N ASN A 84 8.73 10.56 9.45
CA ASN A 84 9.84 11.13 8.70
C ASN A 84 9.44 11.71 7.35
N TYR A 85 8.15 11.98 7.10
CA TYR A 85 7.66 12.45 5.78
C TYR A 85 8.49 13.60 5.17
N GLY A 86 8.93 14.55 5.99
CA GLY A 86 9.72 15.71 5.55
C GLY A 86 11.18 15.40 5.19
N SER A 87 11.73 14.27 5.63
CA SER A 87 13.11 13.82 5.39
C SER A 87 13.19 12.48 4.64
N MET A 88 12.05 11.86 4.35
CA MET A 88 11.94 10.57 3.68
C MET A 88 12.39 10.68 2.22
N SER A 89 13.13 9.66 1.77
CA SER A 89 13.49 9.56 0.36
C SER A 89 12.23 9.35 -0.47
N ARG A 90 11.92 10.35 -1.32
CA ARG A 90 10.81 10.30 -2.27
C ARG A 90 10.98 9.15 -3.26
N GLU A 91 12.21 8.72 -3.50
CA GLU A 91 12.52 7.52 -4.30
C GLU A 91 11.94 6.26 -3.66
N ILE A 92 12.01 6.10 -2.34
CA ILE A 92 11.45 4.92 -1.65
C ILE A 92 9.92 4.93 -1.75
N ILE A 93 9.28 6.09 -1.54
CA ILE A 93 7.81 6.23 -1.68
C ILE A 93 7.38 5.84 -3.10
N TRP A 94 8.11 6.36 -4.10
CA TRP A 94 7.86 6.06 -5.50
C TRP A 94 8.07 4.58 -5.83
N GLU A 95 9.20 4.01 -5.42
CA GLU A 95 9.54 2.60 -5.63
C GLU A 95 8.48 1.67 -5.04
N THR A 96 8.05 1.95 -3.80
CA THR A 96 6.93 1.22 -3.19
C THR A 96 5.66 1.34 -4.02
N ALA A 97 5.30 2.56 -4.47
CA ALA A 97 4.09 2.79 -5.24
C ALA A 97 4.07 2.06 -6.58
N VAL A 98 5.20 1.93 -7.27
CA VAL A 98 5.27 1.32 -8.61
C VAL A 98 5.68 -0.15 -8.60
N THR A 99 6.28 -0.65 -7.51
CA THR A 99 6.81 -2.03 -7.43
C THR A 99 6.02 -2.88 -6.45
N ASP A 100 5.92 -2.45 -5.19
CA ASP A 100 5.32 -3.25 -4.12
C ASP A 100 3.79 -3.22 -4.15
N ILE A 101 3.21 -2.04 -4.38
CA ILE A 101 1.75 -1.84 -4.38
C ILE A 101 1.06 -2.69 -5.46
N PRO A 102 1.54 -2.80 -6.71
CA PRO A 102 0.95 -3.71 -7.69
C PRO A 102 0.99 -5.19 -7.26
N ALA A 103 2.03 -5.63 -6.54
CA ALA A 103 2.10 -6.98 -6.01
C ALA A 103 1.09 -7.21 -4.88
N LEU A 104 0.96 -6.25 -3.96
CA LEU A 104 -0.05 -6.28 -2.91
C LEU A 104 -1.48 -6.27 -3.50
N LYS A 105 -1.73 -5.45 -4.52
CA LYS A 105 -3.02 -5.38 -5.22
C LYS A 105 -3.45 -6.76 -5.74
N ARG A 106 -2.56 -7.44 -6.48
CA ARG A 106 -2.81 -8.79 -7.01
C ARG A 106 -3.07 -9.78 -5.90
N PHE A 107 -2.27 -9.76 -4.84
CA PHE A 107 -2.48 -10.61 -3.68
C PHE A 107 -3.86 -10.39 -3.05
N CYS A 108 -4.27 -9.14 -2.80
CA CYS A 108 -5.58 -8.84 -2.23
C CYS A 108 -6.72 -9.32 -3.13
N GLN A 109 -6.63 -9.11 -4.45
CA GLN A 109 -7.61 -9.61 -5.41
C GLN A 109 -7.76 -11.13 -5.32
N GLU A 110 -6.64 -11.87 -5.39
CA GLU A 110 -6.69 -13.33 -5.28
C GLU A 110 -7.30 -13.82 -3.97
N GLN A 111 -7.00 -13.17 -2.83
CA GLN A 111 -7.56 -13.56 -1.52
C GLN A 111 -9.05 -13.26 -1.38
N LEU A 112 -9.56 -12.30 -2.15
CA LEU A 112 -10.97 -11.94 -2.17
C LEU A 112 -11.76 -12.76 -3.21
N ASP A 113 -11.15 -13.10 -4.35
CA ASP A 113 -11.74 -13.86 -5.45
C ASP A 113 -11.78 -15.38 -5.19
N ALA A 114 -10.85 -15.93 -4.38
CA ALA A 114 -10.71 -17.38 -4.14
C ALA A 114 -11.88 -18.08 -3.40
N GLU A 115 -13.02 -17.41 -3.23
CA GLU A 115 -14.23 -17.95 -2.58
C GLU A 115 -15.53 -17.77 -3.40
N GLU A 116 -15.46 -17.39 -4.68
CA GLU A 116 -16.54 -17.64 -5.65
C GLU A 116 -16.46 -19.05 -6.26
#